data_AF-A0A559IQ86-F1
#
_entry.id   AF-A0A559IQ86-F1
#
_cell.length_a   1.000
_cell.length_b   1.000
_cell.length_c   1.000
_cell.angle_alpha   90.00
_cell.angle_beta   90.00
_cell.angle_gamma   90.00
#
_symmetry.space_group_name_H-M   'P 1'
#
loop_
_entity.id
_entity.type
_entity.pdbx_description
1 polymer ?
#
loop_
_entity_poly.entity_id
_entity_poly.type
_entity_poly.pdbx_seq_one_letter_code
_entity_poly.pdbx_strand_id
1 'polypeptide(L)'
;MSLYRGDFMDDIVGNYEKSGKMDDLHGKGKPLEPSSGDPLQGVLKEANYLPGWLEQQQLIRKDIIQAIELLRLEGASPKVQICLNKLNTDITQYNTSCPPIMQRGFITLENIHTKLEQWN
;
A
#
# COMPACT_ATOMS: atom_id res chain seq x y z
N MET A 1 -4.63 -21.82 38.85
CA MET A 1 -5.74 -21.90 37.89
C MET A 1 -6.18 -20.46 37.62
N SER A 2 -5.67 -19.85 36.54
CA SER A 2 -5.91 -18.43 36.24
C SER A 2 -7.21 -18.30 35.45
N LEU A 3 -8.21 -17.66 36.05
CA LEU A 3 -9.47 -17.33 35.37
C LEU A 3 -9.21 -16.10 34.50
N TYR A 4 -9.24 -16.31 33.18
CA TYR A 4 -9.30 -15.25 32.18
C TYR A 4 -10.51 -14.37 32.46
N ARG A 5 -10.27 -13.17 32.99
CA ARG A 5 -11.25 -12.09 33.05
C ARG A 5 -11.28 -11.52 31.63
N GLY A 6 -12.35 -11.77 30.88
CA GLY A 6 -12.59 -11.07 29.62
C GLY A 6 -12.44 -9.57 29.87
N ASP A 7 -11.76 -8.87 28.96
CA ASP A 7 -11.47 -7.46 29.14
C ASP A 7 -12.79 -6.71 29.29
N PHE A 8 -12.90 -5.84 30.29
CA PHE A 8 -14.11 -5.06 30.60
C PHE A 8 -14.71 -4.37 29.36
N MET A 9 -13.86 -4.03 28.39
CA MET A 9 -14.27 -3.49 27.09
C MET A 9 -15.07 -4.49 26.25
N ASP A 10 -14.69 -5.77 26.24
CA ASP A 10 -15.43 -6.83 25.54
C ASP A 10 -16.84 -7.01 26.13
N ASP A 11 -16.96 -6.92 27.46
CA ASP A 11 -18.26 -6.99 28.14
C ASP A 11 -19.15 -5.79 27.80
N ILE A 12 -18.59 -4.58 27.73
CA ILE A 12 -19.33 -3.38 27.33
C ILE A 12 -19.82 -3.51 25.88
N VAL A 13 -18.93 -3.89 24.96
CA VAL A 13 -19.26 -4.04 23.53
C VAL A 13 -20.30 -5.13 23.32
N GLY A 14 -20.10 -6.30 23.93
CA GLY A 14 -21.05 -7.42 23.82
C GLY A 14 -22.42 -7.11 24.42
N ASN A 15 -22.50 -6.35 25.52
CA ASN A 15 -23.78 -5.91 26.08
C ASN A 15 -24.46 -4.85 25.20
N TYR A 16 -23.68 -3.98 24.55
CA TYR A 16 -24.20 -2.98 23.63
C TYR A 16 -24.77 -3.63 22.35
N GLU A 17 -24.08 -4.63 21.79
CA GLU A 17 -24.56 -5.44 20.67
C GLU A 17 -25.85 -6.18 21.00
N LYS A 18 -25.88 -6.92 22.12
CA LYS A 18 -27.06 -7.69 22.57
C LYS A 18 -28.29 -6.82 22.82
N SER A 19 -28.10 -5.54 23.14
CA SER A 19 -29.18 -4.59 23.38
C SER A 19 -29.85 -4.09 22.09
N GLY A 20 -29.42 -4.55 20.91
CA GLY A 20 -29.96 -4.13 19.61
C GLY A 20 -29.57 -2.71 19.22
N LYS A 21 -28.80 -2.01 20.07
CA LYS A 21 -28.35 -0.63 19.83
C LYS A 21 -27.35 -0.52 18.68
N MET A 22 -26.76 -1.64 18.26
CA MET A 22 -25.92 -1.69 17.08
C MET A 22 -26.72 -1.89 15.78
N ASP A 23 -28.04 -2.14 15.83
CA ASP A 23 -28.86 -2.38 14.64
C ASP A 23 -29.28 -1.11 13.90
N ASP A 24 -29.36 0.01 14.60
CA ASP A 24 -29.75 1.32 14.04
C ASP A 24 -28.56 2.27 13.83
N LEU A 25 -27.37 1.72 13.64
CA LEU A 25 -26.19 2.54 13.33
C LEU A 25 -26.30 3.10 11.91
N HIS A 26 -26.17 4.42 11.81
CA HIS A 26 -26.13 5.11 10.53
C HIS A 26 -24.98 4.58 9.67
N GLY A 27 -25.31 3.94 8.53
CA GLY A 27 -24.32 3.35 7.62
C GLY A 27 -24.09 1.84 7.80
N LYS A 28 -24.71 1.18 8.79
CA LYS A 28 -24.64 -0.28 8.93
C LYS A 28 -25.20 -0.97 7.68
N GLY A 29 -24.41 -1.86 7.09
CA GLY A 29 -24.78 -2.63 5.90
C GLY A 29 -24.78 -1.85 4.59
N LYS A 30 -24.43 -0.56 4.60
CA LYS A 30 -24.29 0.22 3.36
C LYS A 30 -22.88 0.03 2.78
N PRO A 31 -22.73 -0.14 1.45
CA PRO A 31 -21.44 -0.05 0.80
C PRO A 31 -20.77 1.29 1.15
N LEU A 32 -19.48 1.26 1.49
CA LEU A 32 -18.70 2.48 1.68
C LEU A 32 -18.59 3.18 0.32
N GLU A 33 -18.98 4.45 0.25
CA GLU A 33 -18.72 5.28 -0.92
C GLU A 33 -17.36 5.94 -0.76
N PRO A 34 -16.30 5.45 -1.44
CA PRO A 34 -14.98 6.04 -1.33
C PRO A 34 -15.02 7.48 -1.87
N SER A 35 -14.49 8.42 -1.09
CA SER A 35 -14.32 9.80 -1.51
C SER A 35 -13.25 9.87 -2.62
N SER A 36 -13.70 9.74 -3.87
CA SER A 36 -12.94 9.91 -5.12
C SER A 36 -11.46 9.46 -5.04
N GLY A 37 -11.21 8.16 -5.24
CA GLY A 37 -9.88 7.55 -5.25
C GLY A 37 -9.91 6.07 -4.86
N ASP A 38 -8.73 5.44 -4.74
CA ASP A 38 -8.59 4.08 -4.20
C ASP A 38 -9.23 4.00 -2.80
N PRO A 39 -10.24 3.14 -2.57
CA PRO A 39 -10.93 3.01 -1.28
C PRO A 39 -9.99 2.81 -0.10
N LEU A 40 -8.86 2.14 -0.32
CA LEU A 40 -7.85 1.91 0.72
C LEU A 40 -7.20 3.21 1.16
N GLN A 41 -6.88 4.12 0.23
CA GLN A 41 -6.29 5.42 0.59
C GLN A 41 -7.25 6.29 1.41
N GLY A 42 -8.56 6.22 1.11
CA GLY A 42 -9.59 6.91 1.89
C GLY A 42 -9.63 6.43 3.34
N VAL A 43 -9.76 5.11 3.53
CA VAL A 43 -9.81 4.48 4.87
C VAL A 43 -8.55 4.77 5.68
N LEU A 44 -7.37 4.72 5.06
CA LEU A 44 -6.09 4.96 5.76
C LEU A 44 -5.94 6.42 6.21
N LYS A 45 -6.36 7.38 5.37
CA LYS A 45 -6.39 8.80 5.74
C LYS A 45 -7.35 9.08 6.88
N GLU A 46 -8.56 8.51 6.82
CA GLU A 46 -9.57 8.63 7.88
C GLU A 46 -9.09 8.03 9.22
N ALA A 47 -8.28 6.96 9.15
CA ALA A 47 -7.67 6.33 10.32
C ALA A 47 -6.40 7.04 10.85
N ASN A 48 -5.98 8.18 10.27
CA ASN A 48 -4.70 8.85 10.54
C ASN A 48 -3.47 7.90 10.45
N TYR A 49 -3.55 6.87 9.62
CA TYR A 49 -2.49 5.88 9.47
C TYR A 49 -1.83 6.04 8.10
N LEU A 50 -0.53 6.37 8.09
CA LEU A 50 0.28 6.40 6.88
C LEU A 50 1.03 5.08 6.75
N PRO A 51 0.71 4.22 5.77
CA PRO A 51 1.45 3.00 5.58
C PRO A 51 2.88 3.26 5.08
N GLY A 52 3.84 2.51 5.61
CA GLY A 52 5.24 2.62 5.21
C GLY A 52 5.50 2.33 3.72
N TRP A 53 4.63 1.57 3.04
CA TRP A 53 4.80 1.28 1.62
C TRP A 53 4.54 2.49 0.70
N LEU A 54 3.84 3.53 1.17
CA LEU A 54 3.64 4.75 0.37
C LEU A 54 4.95 5.53 0.19
N GLU A 55 5.78 5.58 1.22
CA GLU A 55 7.12 6.18 1.12
C GLU A 55 7.99 5.38 0.15
N GLN A 56 7.94 4.05 0.25
CA GLN A 56 8.65 3.15 -0.67
C GLN A 56 8.19 3.35 -2.12
N GLN A 57 6.89 3.52 -2.36
CA GLN A 57 6.33 3.81 -3.69
C GLN A 57 6.92 5.09 -4.30
N GLN A 58 7.02 6.16 -3.50
CA GLN A 58 7.60 7.43 -3.95
C GLN A 58 9.10 7.33 -4.22
N LEU A 59 9.84 6.55 -3.43
CA LEU A 59 11.26 6.28 -3.65
C LEU A 59 11.47 5.49 -4.93
N ILE A 60 10.72 4.39 -5.13
CA ILE A 60 10.80 3.58 -6.36
C ILE A 60 10.51 4.44 -7.59
N ARG A 61 9.49 5.30 -7.55
CA ARG A 61 9.20 6.23 -8.65
C ARG A 61 10.39 7.13 -8.97
N LYS A 62 11.03 7.72 -7.96
CA LYS A 62 12.23 8.57 -8.14
C LYS A 62 13.39 7.78 -8.75
N ASP A 63 13.58 6.55 -8.30
CA ASP A 63 14.66 5.68 -8.79
C ASP A 63 14.42 5.23 -10.23
N ILE A 64 13.16 5.03 -10.65
CA ILE A 64 12.81 4.81 -12.06
C ILE A 64 13.23 6.01 -12.92
N ILE A 65 12.91 7.23 -12.48
CA ILE A 65 13.27 8.46 -13.21
C ILE A 65 14.79 8.58 -13.34
N GLN A 66 15.53 8.29 -12.26
CA GLN A 66 17.00 8.29 -12.29
C GLN A 66 17.56 7.22 -13.22
N ALA A 67 16.98 6.02 -13.24
CA ALA A 67 17.38 4.94 -14.13
C ALA A 67 17.14 5.28 -15.60
N ILE A 68 16.03 5.97 -15.93
CA ILE A 68 15.75 6.49 -17.27
C ILE A 68 16.80 7.52 -17.68
N GLU A 69 17.14 8.46 -16.78
CA GLU A 69 18.16 9.47 -17.07
C GLU A 69 19.56 8.85 -17.25
N LEU A 70 19.90 7.86 -16.42
CA LEU A 70 21.16 7.13 -16.57
C LEU A 70 21.22 6.36 -17.88
N LEU A 71 20.12 5.72 -18.29
CA LEU A 71 19.99 5.07 -19.59
C LEU A 71 20.14 6.06 -20.75
N ARG A 72 19.63 7.29 -20.61
CA ARG A 72 19.79 8.35 -21.61
C ARG A 72 21.24 8.81 -21.76
N LEU A 73 21.98 8.90 -20.65
CA LEU A 73 23.36 9.41 -20.63
C LEU A 73 24.40 8.36 -21.00
N GLU A 74 24.25 7.13 -20.51
CA GLU A 74 25.26 6.06 -20.66
C GLU A 74 24.84 4.94 -21.62
N GLY A 75 23.60 4.95 -22.11
CA GLY A 75 23.05 3.84 -22.90
C GLY A 75 22.88 2.57 -22.05
N ALA A 76 22.80 1.41 -22.70
CA ALA A 76 22.69 0.11 -22.03
C ALA A 76 24.02 -0.33 -21.38
N SER A 77 24.49 0.45 -20.40
CA SER A 77 25.75 0.22 -19.69
C SER A 77 25.57 -0.76 -18.52
N PRO A 78 26.64 -1.41 -18.05
CA PRO A 78 26.59 -2.24 -16.84
C PRO A 78 26.07 -1.50 -15.61
N LYS A 79 26.27 -0.17 -15.52
CA LYS A 79 25.75 0.64 -14.42
C LYS A 79 24.23 0.71 -14.43
N VAL A 80 23.62 0.83 -15.61
CA VAL A 80 22.16 0.79 -15.75
C VAL A 80 21.63 -0.56 -15.30
N GLN A 81 22.29 -1.66 -15.66
CA GLN A 81 21.85 -2.99 -15.21
C GLN A 81 21.93 -3.15 -13.68
N ILE A 82 22.99 -2.63 -13.04
CA ILE A 82 23.10 -2.62 -11.57
C ILE A 82 21.96 -1.80 -10.94
N CYS A 83 21.64 -0.64 -11.52
CA CYS A 83 20.53 0.20 -11.08
C CYS A 83 19.18 -0.53 -11.18
N LEU A 84 18.90 -1.20 -12.31
CA LEU A 84 17.69 -1.99 -12.50
C LEU A 84 17.59 -3.17 -11.52
N ASN A 85 18.70 -3.85 -11.22
CA ASN A 85 18.70 -4.94 -10.26
C ASN A 85 18.36 -4.45 -8.84
N LYS A 86 18.92 -3.30 -8.43
CA LYS A 86 18.58 -2.67 -7.16
C LYS A 86 17.10 -2.29 -7.12
N LEU A 87 16.62 -1.62 -8.16
CA LEU A 87 15.22 -1.22 -8.29
C LEU A 87 14.25 -2.41 -8.17
N ASN A 88 14.56 -3.54 -8.81
CA ASN A 88 13.75 -4.76 -8.70
C ASN A 88 13.80 -5.39 -7.31
N THR A 89 14.89 -5.22 -6.58
CA THR A 89 14.98 -5.62 -5.16
C THR A 89 14.05 -4.77 -4.31
N ASP A 90 14.04 -3.44 -4.52
CA ASP A 90 13.17 -2.51 -3.81
C ASP A 90 11.68 -2.78 -4.12
N ILE A 91 11.36 -3.11 -5.38
CA ILE A 91 10.01 -3.54 -5.78
C ILE A 91 9.59 -4.84 -5.07
N THR A 92 10.50 -5.79 -4.89
CA THR A 92 10.21 -7.03 -4.15
C THR A 92 9.86 -6.73 -2.70
N GLN A 93 10.60 -5.81 -2.07
CA GLN A 93 10.34 -5.38 -0.71
C GLN A 93 8.99 -4.66 -0.60
N TYR A 94 8.69 -3.76 -1.55
CA TYR A 94 7.38 -3.09 -1.65
C TYR A 94 6.23 -4.10 -1.82
N ASN A 95 6.38 -5.08 -2.70
CA ASN A 95 5.33 -6.08 -2.93
C ASN A 95 5.04 -6.96 -1.69
N THR A 96 6.03 -7.10 -0.81
CA THR A 96 5.89 -7.84 0.45
C THR A 96 5.15 -7.03 1.51
N SER A 97 5.24 -5.69 1.46
CA SER A 97 4.60 -4.79 2.42
C SER A 97 3.21 -4.31 1.98
N CYS A 98 2.94 -4.27 0.66
CA CYS A 98 1.69 -3.74 0.13
C CYS A 98 0.60 -4.83 -0.07
N PRO A 99 -0.69 -4.42 -0.12
CA PRO A 99 -1.78 -5.33 -0.47
C PRO A 99 -1.60 -5.97 -1.86
N PRO A 100 -2.10 -7.21 -2.10
CA PRO A 100 -1.92 -7.91 -3.37
C PRO A 100 -2.36 -7.14 -4.62
N ILE A 101 -3.42 -6.33 -4.53
CA ILE A 101 -3.92 -5.50 -5.63
C ILE A 101 -2.96 -4.37 -6.04
N MET A 102 -2.06 -3.98 -5.13
CA MET A 102 -1.07 -2.91 -5.35
C MET A 102 0.29 -3.44 -5.80
N GLN A 103 0.51 -4.75 -5.81
CA GLN A 103 1.79 -5.32 -6.23
C GLN A 103 2.13 -4.95 -7.68
N ARG A 104 3.44 -4.83 -7.95
CA ARG A 104 3.97 -4.39 -9.25
C ARG A 104 5.00 -5.39 -9.77
N GLY A 105 4.98 -5.64 -11.08
CA GLY A 105 6.00 -6.47 -11.75
C GLY A 105 7.34 -5.76 -11.92
N PHE A 106 8.38 -6.55 -12.22
CA PHE A 106 9.75 -6.07 -12.43
C PHE A 106 9.90 -5.10 -13.61
N ILE A 107 10.96 -4.31 -13.51
CA ILE A 107 11.37 -3.29 -14.46
C ILE A 107 12.57 -3.79 -15.27
N THR A 108 12.49 -3.60 -16.57
CA THR A 108 13.50 -3.95 -17.58
C THR A 108 13.75 -2.73 -18.47
N LEU A 109 14.83 -2.78 -19.27
CA LEU A 109 15.13 -1.71 -20.23
C LEU A 109 13.97 -1.44 -21.21
N GLU A 110 13.22 -2.47 -21.57
CA GLU A 110 12.14 -2.41 -22.54
C GLU A 110 10.87 -1.79 -21.98
N ASN A 111 10.62 -1.97 -20.68
CA ASN A 111 9.35 -1.59 -20.04
C ASN A 111 9.45 -0.40 -19.09
N ILE A 112 10.65 0.15 -18.87
CA ILE A 112 10.91 1.17 -17.84
C ILE A 112 10.03 2.42 -18.02
N HIS A 113 9.80 2.85 -19.26
CA HIS A 113 8.93 3.98 -19.57
C HIS A 113 7.46 3.69 -19.24
N THR A 114 6.95 2.53 -19.67
CA THR A 114 5.58 2.10 -19.37
C THR A 114 5.36 1.88 -17.88
N LYS A 115 6.38 1.38 -17.18
CA LYS A 115 6.32 1.15 -15.73
C LYS A 115 6.23 2.46 -14.96
N LEU A 116 6.93 3.52 -15.37
CA LEU A 116 6.87 4.82 -14.70
C LEU A 116 5.42 5.34 -14.56
N GLU A 117 4.58 5.14 -15.58
CA GLU A 117 3.16 5.54 -15.55
C GLU A 117 2.33 4.76 -14.53
N GLN A 118 2.73 3.51 -14.23
CA GLN A 118 2.08 2.62 -13.26
C GLN A 118 2.48 2.93 -11.80
N TRP A 119 3.52 3.74 -11.62
CA TRP A 119 4.07 4.19 -10.33
C TRP A 119 3.71 5.66 -10.05
N ASN A 120 2.45 6.06 -10.25
CA ASN A 120 1.93 7.38 -9.86
C ASN A 120 1.68 7.49 -8.35
#